data_AF-A0A225VIH5-F1
#
_entry.id   AF-A0A225VIH5-F1
#
_cell.length_a   1.000
_cell.length_b   1.000
_cell.length_c   1.000
_cell.angle_alpha   90.00
_cell.angle_beta   90.00
_cell.angle_gamma   90.00
#
_symmetry.space_group_name_H-M   'P 1'
#
loop_
_entity.id
_entity.type
_entity.pdbx_description
1 polymer ?
#
loop_
_entity_poly.entity_id
_entity_poly.type
_entity_poly.pdbx_seq_one_letter_code
_entity_poly.pdbx_strand_id
1 'polypeptide(L)'
;MLAGEENHDVVVWDEPQTFLLQYFEGICTNKIFDIGAFCGYSAVRYASKLRAVSGPSAHFYSFEVSDHFATIAKQIVDLAGLSDVVTFFVGPFSETYTKLDDLGVNLIFFIDHDKSQYLDDLKLIEQSGLLQPGAVVIADNVLAPGTGRLPDYLEYVRSNPKFTSVLHESFVEYQELKDGVEVSTYVG
;
A
#
# COMPACT_ATOMS: atom_id res chain seq x y z
N MET A 1 14.37 -18.82 -28.76
CA MET A 1 12.93 -18.52 -28.69
C MET A 1 12.54 -18.68 -27.22
N LEU A 2 12.61 -17.57 -26.47
CA LEU A 2 12.08 -17.44 -25.12
C LEU A 2 11.20 -16.20 -25.21
N ALA A 3 9.88 -16.40 -25.16
CA ALA A 3 8.95 -15.32 -24.94
C ALA A 3 9.07 -14.96 -23.46
N GLY A 4 9.79 -13.89 -23.16
CA GLY A 4 9.70 -13.25 -21.85
C GLY A 4 8.44 -12.40 -21.87
N GLU A 5 7.49 -12.71 -21.00
CA GLU A 5 6.37 -11.82 -20.70
C GLU A 5 6.96 -10.51 -20.18
N GLU A 6 6.70 -9.41 -20.90
CA GLU A 6 7.09 -8.07 -20.48
C GLU A 6 6.22 -7.68 -19.28
N ASN A 7 6.76 -7.81 -18.06
CA ASN A 7 6.22 -7.13 -16.89
C ASN A 7 6.37 -5.62 -17.10
N HIS A 8 5.32 -4.98 -17.58
CA HIS A 8 5.20 -3.54 -17.61
C HIS A 8 4.83 -3.03 -16.21
N ASP A 9 5.79 -3.01 -15.28
CA ASP A 9 5.66 -2.22 -14.05
C ASP A 9 5.83 -0.75 -14.44
N VAL A 10 4.74 -0.12 -14.90
CA VAL A 10 4.71 1.29 -15.26
C VAL A 10 4.61 2.10 -13.97
N VAL A 11 5.71 2.73 -13.56
CA VAL A 11 5.62 3.81 -12.58
C VAL A 11 4.81 4.93 -13.23
N VAL A 12 3.64 5.31 -12.68
CA VAL A 12 3.13 6.70 -12.58
C VAL A 12 1.82 6.78 -11.84
N TRP A 13 1.72 7.72 -10.90
CA TRP A 13 0.45 8.04 -10.24
C TRP A 13 0.22 9.57 -10.13
N ASP A 14 -0.62 10.18 -10.98
CA ASP A 14 -1.19 11.54 -10.80
C ASP A 14 -2.69 11.52 -11.09
N GLU A 15 -3.48 12.43 -10.48
CA GLU A 15 -4.96 12.64 -10.41
C GLU A 15 -5.80 11.55 -9.70
N PRO A 16 -5.99 10.30 -10.19
CA PRO A 16 -6.96 9.38 -9.63
C PRO A 16 -6.68 8.87 -8.23
N GLN A 17 -5.45 9.02 -7.71
CA GLN A 17 -5.10 8.64 -6.34
C GLN A 17 -5.02 9.81 -5.38
N THR A 18 -5.21 11.05 -5.85
CA THR A 18 -5.11 12.24 -4.99
C THR A 18 -6.15 12.23 -3.89
N PHE A 19 -7.31 11.60 -4.11
CA PHE A 19 -8.31 11.40 -3.07
C PHE A 19 -7.76 10.59 -1.88
N LEU A 20 -6.75 9.72 -2.07
CA LEU A 20 -6.16 8.96 -0.97
C LEU A 20 -5.52 9.88 0.07
N LEU A 21 -5.02 11.06 -0.33
CA LEU A 21 -4.47 12.05 0.59
C LEU A 21 -5.51 12.60 1.58
N GLN A 22 -6.81 12.53 1.27
CA GLN A 22 -7.88 12.94 2.18
C GLN A 22 -7.96 12.02 3.41
N TYR A 23 -7.58 10.75 3.27
CA TYR A 23 -7.54 9.81 4.39
C TYR A 23 -6.45 10.19 5.38
N PHE A 24 -5.39 10.88 4.95
CA PHE A 24 -4.31 11.34 5.83
C PHE A 24 -4.73 12.55 6.67
N GLU A 25 -5.71 13.32 6.20
CA GLU A 25 -6.26 14.47 6.93
C GLU A 25 -7.37 14.05 7.91
N GLY A 26 -8.16 13.05 7.54
CA GLY A 26 -9.28 12.56 8.35
C GLY A 26 -8.89 11.52 9.40
N ILE A 27 -7.75 10.85 9.26
CA ILE A 27 -7.28 9.80 10.15
C ILE A 27 -6.14 10.34 11.01
N CYS A 28 -6.30 10.28 12.33
CA CYS A 28 -5.26 10.65 13.30
C CYS A 28 -4.14 9.59 13.36
N THR A 29 -3.39 9.43 12.26
CA THR A 29 -2.24 8.52 12.19
C THR A 29 -0.93 9.28 12.03
N ASN A 30 0.13 8.76 12.66
CA ASN A 30 1.49 9.17 12.39
C ASN A 30 2.32 8.03 11.78
N LYS A 31 1.72 6.88 11.51
CA LYS A 31 2.40 5.72 10.90
C LYS A 31 1.60 5.16 9.75
N ILE A 32 2.30 4.86 8.66
CA ILE A 32 1.73 4.26 7.47
C ILE A 32 2.59 3.09 7.05
N PHE A 33 1.94 2.05 6.56
CA PHE A 33 2.56 0.83 6.10
C PHE A 33 2.21 0.63 4.64
N ASP A 34 3.20 0.27 3.85
CA ASP A 34 3.12 0.13 2.40
C ASP A 34 3.75 -1.20 2.00
N ILE A 35 3.10 -1.93 1.09
CA ILE A 35 3.57 -3.22 0.59
C ILE A 35 3.68 -3.11 -0.92
N GLY A 36 4.93 -2.96 -1.39
CA GLY A 36 5.27 -2.64 -2.78
C GLY A 36 5.90 -1.26 -2.93
N ALA A 37 7.20 -1.12 -2.61
CA ALA A 37 7.89 0.15 -2.76
C ALA A 37 8.11 0.51 -4.22
N PHE A 38 8.49 -0.49 -5.02
CA PHE A 38 8.99 -0.35 -6.38
C PHE A 38 10.05 0.77 -6.47
N CYS A 39 9.79 1.84 -7.20
CA CYS A 39 10.72 2.98 -7.31
C CYS A 39 10.54 4.05 -6.22
N GLY A 40 9.71 3.84 -5.20
CA GLY A 40 9.57 4.74 -4.05
C GLY A 40 8.67 5.97 -4.27
N TYR A 41 7.83 5.96 -5.31
CA TYR A 41 6.92 7.08 -5.59
C TYR A 41 5.88 7.28 -4.49
N SER A 42 5.15 6.22 -4.12
CA SER A 42 4.17 6.20 -3.03
C SER A 42 4.83 6.65 -1.73
N ALA A 43 6.02 6.11 -1.44
CA ALA A 43 6.82 6.47 -0.28
C ALA A 43 7.09 7.98 -0.21
N VAL A 44 7.61 8.61 -1.27
CA VAL A 44 7.85 10.07 -1.26
C VAL A 44 6.56 10.86 -1.09
N ARG A 45 5.52 10.52 -1.85
CA ARG A 45 4.25 11.26 -1.86
C ARG A 45 3.55 11.20 -0.49
N TYR A 46 3.40 9.99 0.05
CA TYR A 46 2.66 9.75 1.27
C TYR A 46 3.48 10.11 2.51
N ALA A 47 4.79 9.87 2.54
CA ALA A 47 5.63 10.32 3.65
C ALA A 47 5.69 11.84 3.75
N SER A 48 5.78 12.54 2.61
CA SER A 48 5.72 14.01 2.59
C SER A 48 4.40 14.54 3.14
N LYS A 49 3.26 13.98 2.69
CA LYS A 49 1.93 14.35 3.21
C LYS A 49 1.80 14.03 4.70
N LEU A 50 2.20 12.83 5.12
CA LEU A 50 2.16 12.38 6.52
C LEU A 50 2.98 13.30 7.43
N ARG A 51 4.20 13.67 7.01
CA ARG A 51 5.04 14.64 7.75
C ARG A 51 4.36 16.00 7.87
N ALA A 52 3.69 16.46 6.81
CA ALA A 52 2.97 17.74 6.83
C ALA A 52 1.79 17.75 7.81
N VAL A 53 1.06 16.63 7.95
CA VAL A 53 -0.13 16.54 8.83
C VAL A 53 0.20 16.10 10.26
N SER A 54 1.19 15.22 10.45
CA SER A 54 1.50 14.57 11.75
C SER A 54 2.83 15.03 12.36
N GLY A 55 3.53 15.94 11.69
CA GLY A 55 4.75 16.58 12.19
C GLY A 55 5.92 15.60 12.35
N PRO A 56 6.84 15.85 13.31
CA PRO A 56 8.06 15.07 13.48
C PRO A 56 7.86 13.60 13.88
N SER A 57 6.64 13.21 14.28
CA SER A 57 6.33 11.83 14.67
C SER A 57 5.89 10.94 13.50
N ALA A 58 5.77 11.53 12.30
CA ALA A 58 5.42 10.83 11.07
C ALA A 58 6.47 9.76 10.73
N HIS A 59 6.02 8.55 10.40
CA HIS A 59 6.89 7.50 9.87
C HIS A 59 6.16 6.68 8.81
N PHE A 60 6.84 6.42 7.70
CA PHE A 60 6.35 5.61 6.58
C PHE A 60 7.21 4.36 6.47
N TYR A 61 6.59 3.20 6.61
CA TYR A 61 7.26 1.90 6.50
C TYR A 61 6.85 1.25 5.20
N SER A 62 7.81 0.82 4.39
CA SER A 62 7.56 0.19 3.11
C SER A 62 8.26 -1.16 3.02
N PHE A 63 7.51 -2.18 2.64
CA PHE A 63 7.99 -3.55 2.44
C PHE A 63 8.20 -3.78 0.95
N GLU A 64 9.41 -4.21 0.59
CA GLU A 64 9.82 -4.40 -0.80
C GLU A 64 10.54 -5.73 -0.96
N VAL A 65 10.04 -6.58 -1.85
CA VAL A 65 10.58 -7.92 -2.08
C VAL A 65 11.93 -7.88 -2.80
N SER A 66 12.13 -6.91 -3.69
CA SER A 66 13.31 -6.77 -4.54
C SER A 66 14.34 -5.83 -3.91
N ASP A 67 15.52 -6.38 -3.58
CA ASP A 67 16.65 -5.58 -3.11
C ASP A 67 17.05 -4.47 -4.11
N HIS A 68 16.89 -4.73 -5.40
CA HIS A 68 17.14 -3.75 -6.45
C HIS A 68 16.18 -2.56 -6.37
N PHE A 69 14.87 -2.82 -6.27
CA PHE A 69 13.87 -1.76 -6.16
C PHE A 69 13.95 -1.03 -4.82
N ALA A 70 14.20 -1.76 -3.71
CA ALA A 70 14.44 -1.15 -2.42
C ALA A 70 15.63 -0.18 -2.45
N THR A 71 16.70 -0.51 -3.19
CA THR A 71 17.85 0.38 -3.36
C THR A 71 17.49 1.65 -4.14
N ILE A 72 16.73 1.51 -5.24
CA ILE A 72 16.23 2.65 -6.04
C ILE A 72 15.31 3.54 -5.19
N ALA A 73 14.33 2.96 -4.50
CA ALA A 73 13.39 3.67 -3.65
C ALA A 73 14.09 4.45 -2.54
N LYS A 74 15.11 3.86 -1.90
CA LYS A 74 15.96 4.55 -0.90
C LYS A 74 16.66 5.78 -1.49
N GLN A 75 17.24 5.66 -2.69
CA GLN A 75 17.91 6.81 -3.35
C GLN A 75 16.92 7.93 -3.69
N ILE A 76 15.70 7.58 -4.12
CA ILE A 76 14.65 8.56 -4.44
C ILE A 76 14.13 9.25 -3.17
N VAL A 77 13.93 8.51 -2.08
CA VAL A 77 13.60 9.06 -0.77
C VAL A 77 14.68 9.98 -0.22
N ASP A 78 15.96 9.59 -0.36
CA ASP A 78 17.11 10.41 0.03
C ASP A 78 17.14 11.73 -0.74
N LEU A 79 16.95 11.65 -2.07
CA LEU A 79 16.90 12.84 -2.92
C LEU A 79 15.73 13.77 -2.52
N ALA A 80 14.61 13.21 -2.07
CA ALA A 80 13.46 13.96 -1.59
C ALA A 80 13.63 14.54 -0.17
N GLY A 81 14.72 14.21 0.55
CA GLY A 81 14.96 14.68 1.93
C GLY A 81 14.02 14.03 2.96
N LEU A 82 13.62 12.78 2.72
CA LEU A 82 12.67 12.03 3.55
C LEU A 82 13.29 10.82 4.26
N SER A 83 14.61 10.65 4.22
CA SER A 83 15.35 9.51 4.79
C SER A 83 15.09 9.29 6.28
N ASP A 84 14.78 10.36 7.01
CA ASP A 84 14.48 10.33 8.45
C ASP A 84 13.04 9.90 8.76
N VAL A 85 12.16 9.83 7.75
CA VAL A 85 10.74 9.46 7.92
C VAL A 85 10.38 8.16 7.20
N VAL A 86 11.16 7.73 6.21
CA VAL A 86 10.87 6.48 5.49
C VAL A 86 11.82 5.37 5.93
N THR A 87 11.28 4.17 6.16
CA THR A 87 12.07 2.97 6.41
C THR A 87 11.62 1.83 5.52
N PHE A 88 12.58 1.21 4.83
CA PHE A 88 12.33 0.07 3.95
C PHE A 88 12.72 -1.24 4.62
N PHE A 89 11.83 -2.22 4.58
CA PHE A 89 12.11 -3.61 4.93
C PHE A 89 12.23 -4.43 3.65
N VAL A 90 13.37 -5.08 3.45
CA VAL A 90 13.65 -5.85 2.24
C VAL A 90 13.34 -7.33 2.47
N GLY A 91 12.55 -7.91 1.58
CA GLY A 91 12.12 -9.31 1.59
C GLY A 91 10.61 -9.47 1.39
N PRO A 92 10.12 -10.71 1.19
CA PRO A 92 8.69 -10.97 1.06
C PRO A 92 7.94 -10.47 2.30
N PHE A 93 6.75 -9.88 2.11
CA PHE A 93 5.94 -9.41 3.24
C PHE A 93 5.61 -10.56 4.20
N SER A 94 5.31 -11.75 3.68
CA SER A 94 5.07 -12.97 4.45
C SER A 94 6.23 -13.39 5.38
N GLU A 95 7.46 -12.96 5.10
CA GLU A 95 8.64 -13.24 5.93
C GLU A 95 9.00 -12.06 6.85
N THR A 96 8.56 -10.86 6.49
CA THR A 96 8.97 -9.60 7.14
C THR A 96 7.88 -8.93 7.96
N TYR A 97 6.62 -9.36 7.86
CA TYR A 97 5.48 -8.74 8.56
C TYR A 97 5.62 -8.73 10.10
N THR A 98 6.40 -9.64 10.68
CA THR A 98 6.71 -9.63 12.13
C THR A 98 7.45 -8.36 12.57
N LYS A 99 8.08 -7.62 11.65
CA LYS A 99 8.64 -6.30 11.93
C LYS A 99 7.58 -5.30 12.36
N LEU A 100 6.31 -5.51 12.01
CA LEU A 100 5.23 -4.65 12.42
C LEU A 100 5.00 -4.67 13.94
N ASP A 101 5.30 -5.79 14.62
CA ASP A 101 5.11 -5.96 16.07
C ASP A 101 5.93 -4.94 16.87
N ASP A 102 7.13 -4.62 16.40
CA ASP A 102 8.04 -3.64 17.00
C ASP A 102 7.61 -2.18 16.74
N LEU A 103 6.69 -1.97 15.78
CA LEU A 103 6.29 -0.65 15.30
C LEU A 103 4.97 -0.17 15.90
N GLY A 104 4.18 -1.06 16.49
CA GLY A 104 2.94 -0.75 17.19
C GLY A 104 1.74 -0.48 16.27
N VAL A 105 0.61 -0.13 16.88
CA VAL A 105 -0.69 0.06 16.22
C VAL A 105 -0.63 1.13 15.13
N ASN A 106 -1.41 0.91 14.07
CA ASN A 106 -1.50 1.82 12.95
C ASN A 106 -2.94 1.94 12.43
N LEU A 107 -3.13 2.87 11.50
CA LEU A 107 -4.44 3.14 10.92
C LEU A 107 -4.47 3.06 9.40
N ILE A 108 -3.33 2.92 8.70
CA ILE A 108 -3.33 2.89 7.24
C ILE A 108 -2.30 1.88 6.72
N PHE A 109 -2.79 0.94 5.91
CA PHE A 109 -2.00 0.02 5.10
C PHE A 109 -2.29 0.26 3.61
N PHE A 110 -1.25 0.34 2.79
CA PHE A 110 -1.32 0.31 1.33
C PHE A 110 -0.83 -1.04 0.84
N ILE A 111 -1.60 -1.67 -0.05
CA ILE A 111 -1.23 -2.91 -0.72
C ILE A 111 -1.17 -2.60 -2.22
N ASP A 112 0.04 -2.55 -2.76
CA ASP A 112 0.31 -2.30 -4.17
C ASP A 112 1.50 -3.13 -4.70
N HIS A 113 1.38 -4.45 -4.60
CA HIS A 113 2.39 -5.38 -5.11
C HIS A 113 1.73 -6.51 -5.91
N ASP A 114 2.34 -7.70 -5.94
CA ASP A 114 1.75 -8.91 -6.52
C ASP A 114 0.30 -9.14 -6.07
N LYS A 115 -0.62 -8.91 -7.01
CA LYS A 115 -2.07 -8.96 -6.79
C LYS A 115 -2.55 -10.36 -6.34
N SER A 116 -1.74 -11.40 -6.58
CA SER A 116 -2.06 -12.77 -6.14
C SER A 116 -1.91 -12.98 -4.62
N GLN A 117 -1.21 -12.06 -3.94
CA GLN A 117 -0.87 -12.16 -2.52
C GLN A 117 -1.75 -11.29 -1.62
N TYR A 118 -2.58 -10.40 -2.17
CA TYR A 118 -3.35 -9.40 -1.41
C TYR A 118 -4.19 -9.98 -0.28
N LEU A 119 -4.89 -11.09 -0.54
CA LEU A 119 -5.72 -11.74 0.48
C LEU A 119 -4.86 -12.38 1.58
N ASP A 120 -3.74 -12.99 1.20
CA ASP A 120 -2.88 -13.68 2.16
C ASP A 120 -2.15 -12.66 3.05
N ASP A 121 -1.70 -11.54 2.47
CA ASP A 121 -1.10 -10.42 3.19
C ASP A 121 -2.10 -9.68 4.07
N LEU A 122 -3.34 -9.46 3.62
CA LEU A 122 -4.40 -8.92 4.48
C LEU A 122 -4.63 -9.79 5.71
N LYS A 123 -4.63 -11.12 5.55
CA LYS A 123 -4.77 -12.04 6.68
C LYS A 123 -3.59 -11.97 7.64
N LEU A 124 -2.37 -11.77 7.13
CA LEU A 124 -1.18 -11.55 7.98
C LEU A 124 -1.27 -10.22 8.75
N ILE A 125 -1.74 -9.16 8.09
CA ILE A 125 -2.03 -7.87 8.72
C ILE A 125 -3.07 -8.04 9.84
N GLU A 126 -4.18 -8.74 9.59
CA GLU A 126 -5.16 -9.07 10.64
C GLU A 126 -4.53 -9.88 11.79
N GLN A 127 -3.70 -10.88 11.49
CA GLN A 127 -3.05 -11.75 12.49
C GLN A 127 -2.03 -11.01 13.36
N SER A 128 -1.37 -9.97 12.85
CA SER A 128 -0.47 -9.13 13.64
C SER A 128 -1.18 -8.37 14.77
N GLY A 129 -2.52 -8.27 14.74
CA GLY A 129 -3.29 -7.53 15.73
C GLY A 129 -3.19 -5.99 15.60
N LEU A 130 -2.59 -5.50 14.52
CA LEU A 130 -2.36 -4.08 14.30
C LEU A 130 -3.54 -3.33 13.68
N LEU A 131 -4.47 -4.05 13.07
CA LEU A 131 -5.76 -3.49 12.66
C LEU A 131 -6.62 -3.24 13.89
N GLN A 132 -6.63 -2.00 14.35
CA GLN A 132 -7.59 -1.53 15.34
C GLN A 132 -8.83 -0.96 14.64
N PRO A 133 -10.00 -0.93 15.28
CA PRO A 133 -11.19 -0.31 14.70
C PRO A 133 -10.90 1.11 14.19
N GLY A 134 -11.25 1.38 12.95
CA GLY A 134 -10.93 2.61 12.22
C GLY A 134 -9.66 2.53 11.36
N ALA A 135 -8.87 1.46 11.45
CA ALA A 135 -7.77 1.22 10.52
C ALA A 135 -8.30 1.01 9.10
N VAL A 136 -7.53 1.42 8.11
CA VAL A 136 -7.90 1.45 6.69
C VAL A 136 -6.86 0.66 5.91
N VAL A 137 -7.33 -0.28 5.09
CA VAL A 137 -6.54 -0.98 4.09
C VAL A 137 -6.94 -0.44 2.72
N ILE A 138 -5.95 0.03 1.98
CA ILE A 138 -6.11 0.61 0.65
C ILE A 138 -5.42 -0.34 -0.32
N ALA A 139 -6.19 -1.00 -1.18
CA ALA A 139 -5.69 -1.95 -2.17
C ALA A 139 -5.84 -1.36 -3.57
N ASP A 140 -4.75 -1.38 -4.32
CA ASP A 140 -4.63 -0.72 -5.61
C ASP A 140 -4.78 -1.68 -6.80
N ASN A 141 -5.19 -1.14 -7.93
CA ASN A 141 -5.52 -1.85 -9.16
C ASN A 141 -6.48 -3.05 -8.98
N VAL A 142 -7.58 -2.86 -8.25
CA VAL A 142 -8.49 -3.97 -7.90
C VAL A 142 -9.44 -4.39 -9.02
N LEU A 143 -9.55 -3.61 -10.11
CA LEU A 143 -10.41 -3.92 -11.26
C LEU A 143 -9.62 -4.23 -12.54
N ALA A 144 -8.31 -3.98 -12.57
CA ALA A 144 -7.48 -4.22 -13.73
C ALA A 144 -7.52 -5.71 -14.17
N PRO A 145 -7.75 -6.01 -15.46
CA PRO A 145 -7.84 -7.38 -15.96
C PRO A 145 -6.48 -8.09 -15.88
N GLY A 146 -6.49 -9.40 -15.55
CA GLY A 146 -5.28 -10.26 -15.60
C GLY A 146 -4.82 -10.81 -14.26
N THR A 147 -5.51 -10.51 -13.16
CA THR A 147 -5.04 -10.78 -11.78
C THR A 147 -5.96 -11.80 -11.09
N GLY A 148 -5.66 -13.09 -11.30
CA GLY A 148 -6.61 -14.18 -11.01
C GLY A 148 -7.14 -14.32 -9.58
N ARG A 149 -6.46 -13.79 -8.55
CA ARG A 149 -6.88 -13.90 -7.13
C ARG A 149 -7.46 -12.61 -6.52
N LEU A 150 -7.54 -11.51 -7.26
CA LEU A 150 -8.22 -10.30 -6.76
C LEU A 150 -9.71 -10.51 -6.43
N PRO A 151 -10.48 -11.37 -7.14
CA PRO A 151 -11.85 -11.68 -6.74
C PRO A 151 -11.95 -12.22 -5.31
N ASP A 152 -11.00 -13.07 -4.89
CA ASP A 152 -10.99 -13.64 -3.53
C ASP A 152 -10.74 -12.55 -2.48
N TYR A 153 -9.82 -11.61 -2.76
CA TYR A 153 -9.57 -10.45 -1.89
C TYR A 153 -10.83 -9.57 -1.75
N LEU A 154 -11.44 -9.21 -2.87
CA LEU A 154 -12.63 -8.37 -2.90
C LEU A 154 -13.83 -9.04 -2.22
N GLU A 155 -14.06 -10.33 -2.47
CA GLU A 155 -15.11 -11.10 -1.80
C GLU A 155 -14.88 -11.12 -0.29
N TYR A 156 -13.63 -11.33 0.16
CA TYR A 156 -13.29 -11.35 1.56
C TYR A 156 -13.62 -10.03 2.26
N VAL A 157 -13.11 -8.89 1.77
CA VAL A 157 -13.34 -7.59 2.43
C VAL A 157 -14.80 -7.13 2.35
N ARG A 158 -15.53 -7.47 1.27
CA ARG A 158 -16.93 -7.06 1.09
C ARG A 158 -17.94 -7.93 1.83
N SER A 159 -17.61 -9.18 2.13
CA SER A 159 -18.51 -10.12 2.83
C SER A 159 -18.21 -10.27 4.31
N ASN A 160 -17.01 -9.87 4.76
CA ASN A 160 -16.59 -10.00 6.15
C ASN A 160 -17.12 -8.82 6.98
N PRO A 161 -17.92 -9.04 8.04
CA PRO A 161 -18.49 -7.98 8.86
C PRO A 161 -17.44 -7.16 9.62
N LYS A 162 -16.19 -7.61 9.68
CA LYS A 162 -15.06 -6.86 10.23
C LYS A 162 -14.60 -5.71 9.34
N PHE A 163 -15.11 -5.59 8.12
CA PHE A 163 -14.74 -4.54 7.19
C PHE A 163 -15.97 -3.79 6.65
N THR A 164 -15.77 -2.51 6.37
CA THR A 164 -16.66 -1.71 5.52
C THR A 164 -15.85 -1.23 4.34
N SER A 165 -16.24 -1.63 3.12
CA SER A 165 -15.45 -1.37 1.91
C SER A 165 -16.15 -0.42 0.95
N VAL A 166 -15.36 0.45 0.32
CA VAL A 166 -15.79 1.38 -0.73
C VAL A 166 -14.82 1.26 -1.89
N LEU A 167 -15.37 0.97 -3.07
CA LEU A 167 -14.63 1.00 -4.33
C LEU A 167 -14.60 2.43 -4.87
N HIS A 168 -13.40 2.94 -5.13
CA HIS A 168 -13.19 4.18 -5.87
C HIS A 168 -12.76 3.84 -7.28
N GLU A 169 -13.66 4.01 -8.24
CA GLU A 169 -13.37 3.71 -9.65
C GLU A 169 -12.37 4.72 -10.23
N SER A 170 -11.47 4.20 -11.05
CA SER A 170 -10.35 4.92 -11.66
C SER A 170 -10.09 4.35 -13.06
N PHE A 171 -8.97 4.76 -13.65
CA PHE A 171 -8.38 4.15 -14.83
C PHE A 171 -6.96 3.69 -14.51
N VAL A 172 -6.49 2.66 -15.22
CA VAL A 172 -5.08 2.25 -15.21
C VAL A 172 -4.23 3.41 -15.69
N GLU A 173 -3.06 3.54 -15.09
CA GLU A 173 -2.10 4.61 -15.34
C GLU A 173 -1.88 4.82 -16.85
N TYR A 174 -2.18 6.03 -17.32
CA TYR A 174 -2.04 6.46 -18.72
C TYR A 174 -2.86 5.70 -19.77
N GLN A 175 -3.87 4.93 -19.35
CA GLN A 175 -4.73 4.18 -20.26
C GLN A 175 -6.20 4.53 -20.02
N GLU A 176 -7.03 4.38 -21.05
CA GLU A 176 -8.50 4.43 -20.89
C GLU A 176 -9.05 3.06 -20.45
N LEU A 177 -8.25 2.28 -19.72
CA LEU A 177 -8.63 0.98 -19.19
C LEU A 177 -9.18 1.18 -17.78
N LYS A 178 -10.40 0.69 -17.51
CA LYS A 178 -11.04 0.86 -16.20
C LYS A 178 -10.24 0.15 -15.12
N ASP A 179 -10.09 0.83 -13.98
CA ASP A 179 -9.47 0.31 -12.78
C ASP A 179 -10.20 0.79 -11.51
N GLY A 180 -9.67 0.51 -10.33
CA GLY A 180 -10.14 1.10 -9.09
C GLY A 180 -9.25 0.79 -7.90
N VAL A 181 -9.51 1.52 -6.83
CA VAL A 181 -8.90 1.33 -5.51
C VAL A 181 -9.99 0.88 -4.54
N GLU A 182 -9.79 -0.25 -3.87
CA GLU A 182 -10.69 -0.69 -2.80
C GLU A 182 -10.18 -0.12 -1.48
N VAL A 183 -11.01 0.68 -0.81
CA VAL A 183 -10.72 1.18 0.54
C VAL A 183 -11.58 0.42 1.54
N SER A 184 -10.93 -0.35 2.41
CA SER A 184 -11.59 -1.19 3.42
C SER A 184 -11.27 -0.71 4.83
N THR A 185 -12.26 -0.20 5.55
CA THR A 185 -12.15 0.22 6.96
C THR A 185 -12.46 -0.96 7.88
N TYR A 186 -11.52 -1.29 8.77
CA TYR A 186 -11.68 -2.31 9.79
C TYR A 186 -12.59 -1.83 10.93
N VAL A 187 -13.58 -2.63 11.33
CA VAL A 187 -14.56 -2.27 12.38
C VAL A 187 -14.45 -3.13 13.65
N GLY A 188 -13.70 -4.24 13.61
CA GLY A 188 -13.52 -5.19 14.73
C GLY A 188 -14.35 -6.47 14.64
#